data_AF-A0A485KSX8-F1
#
_entry.id   AF-A0A485KSX8-F1
#
_cell.length_a   1.000
_cell.length_b   1.000
_cell.length_c   1.000
_cell.angle_alpha   90.00
_cell.angle_beta   90.00
_cell.angle_gamma   90.00
#
_symmetry.space_group_name_H-M   'P 1'
#
loop_
_entity.id
_entity.type
_entity.pdbx_description
1 polymer ?
#
loop_
_entity_poly.entity_id
_entity_poly.type
_entity_poly.pdbx_seq_one_letter_code
_entity_poly.pdbx_strand_id
1 'polypeptide(L)'
;MPQLAVDVRVLGCEFCTRPSVQDGKCSQHRYRLRCSMLHCPNQAYARNLCVQHGGKPKCRVDGCESNARRYGLCCKHSQEHRVRKQCKHDDCDSFAHARGFCAKHGGGQTCKWQGCRKYARHEGFCQTHFDAWSTPMAEKQVTPLSREDKDMLTMLLLQGEDESHDDDAKPTRRKDDTVVLAEVHF
;
A
#
# COMPACT_ATOMS: atom_id res chain seq x y z
N MET A 1 -29.16 -39.80 -17.02
CA MET A 1 -27.73 -39.70 -16.70
C MET A 1 -27.56 -38.58 -15.68
N PRO A 2 -27.37 -38.85 -14.38
CA PRO A 2 -27.19 -37.78 -13.42
C PRO A 2 -25.81 -37.13 -13.65
N GLN A 3 -25.78 -35.81 -13.70
CA GLN A 3 -24.56 -35.02 -13.82
C GLN A 3 -23.73 -35.21 -12.55
N LEU A 4 -22.52 -35.75 -12.69
CA LEU A 4 -21.55 -35.84 -11.60
C LEU A 4 -21.15 -34.41 -11.20
N ALA A 5 -21.64 -33.94 -10.05
CA ALA A 5 -21.12 -32.76 -9.39
C ALA A 5 -19.68 -33.06 -8.96
N VAL A 6 -18.71 -32.49 -9.68
CA VAL A 6 -17.33 -32.45 -9.19
C VAL A 6 -17.30 -31.50 -8.00
N ASP A 7 -17.30 -32.06 -6.80
CA ASP A 7 -16.90 -31.35 -5.59
C ASP A 7 -15.48 -30.80 -5.82
N VAL A 8 -15.40 -29.54 -6.24
CA VAL A 8 -14.16 -28.78 -6.19
C VAL A 8 -13.88 -28.53 -4.71
N ARG A 9 -13.30 -29.53 -4.06
CA ARG A 9 -12.67 -29.34 -2.75
C ARG A 9 -11.63 -28.27 -2.96
N VAL A 10 -11.91 -27.06 -2.49
CA VAL A 10 -10.93 -25.97 -2.42
C VAL A 10 -9.85 -26.47 -1.47
N LEU A 11 -8.82 -27.09 -2.03
CA LEU A 11 -7.68 -27.57 -1.26
C LEU A 11 -7.09 -26.35 -0.54
N GLY A 12 -6.84 -26.47 0.77
CA GLY A 12 -6.20 -25.42 1.53
C GLY A 12 -4.76 -25.20 1.05
N CYS A 13 -4.22 -24.00 1.29
CA CYS A 13 -2.81 -23.77 1.06
C CYS A 13 -1.97 -24.64 2.00
N GLU A 14 -0.96 -25.29 1.48
CA GLU A 14 0.02 -26.11 2.19
C GLU A 14 0.80 -25.42 3.32
N PHE A 15 0.67 -24.09 3.44
CA PHE A 15 1.44 -23.24 4.34
C PHE A 15 0.57 -22.31 5.20
N CYS A 16 -0.74 -22.19 4.91
CA CYS A 16 -1.65 -21.32 5.67
C CYS A 16 -3.12 -21.69 5.44
N THR A 17 -4.04 -21.00 6.13
CA THR A 17 -5.49 -21.24 6.06
C THR A 17 -6.17 -20.66 4.83
N ARG A 18 -5.43 -20.03 3.90
CA ARG A 18 -6.01 -19.44 2.68
C ARG A 18 -6.33 -20.52 1.64
N PRO A 19 -7.32 -20.32 0.78
CA PRO A 19 -7.62 -21.24 -0.31
C PRO A 19 -6.44 -21.37 -1.27
N SER A 20 -6.19 -22.59 -1.75
CA SER A 20 -5.27 -22.82 -2.86
C SER A 20 -5.85 -22.22 -4.13
N VAL A 21 -5.04 -21.46 -4.84
CA VAL A 21 -5.37 -20.95 -6.18
C VAL A 21 -4.87 -21.94 -7.24
N GLN A 22 -3.72 -22.59 -7.00
CA GLN A 22 -3.13 -23.59 -7.89
C GLN A 22 -2.11 -24.45 -7.12
N ASP A 23 -2.04 -25.75 -7.41
CA ASP A 23 -1.03 -26.70 -6.87
C ASP A 23 -0.90 -26.70 -5.33
N GLY A 24 -2.01 -26.58 -4.60
CA GLY A 24 -2.01 -26.55 -3.14
C GLY A 24 -1.45 -25.26 -2.53
N LYS A 25 -1.35 -24.15 -3.28
CA LYS A 25 -0.76 -22.88 -2.81
C LYS A 25 -1.67 -21.68 -3.06
N CYS A 26 -1.71 -20.75 -2.10
CA CYS A 26 -2.42 -19.48 -2.26
C CYS A 26 -1.60 -18.45 -3.05
N SER A 27 -2.22 -17.33 -3.43
CA SER A 27 -1.58 -16.22 -4.17
C SER A 27 -0.31 -15.67 -3.51
N GLN A 28 -0.23 -15.70 -2.18
CA GLN A 28 0.94 -15.24 -1.41
C GLN A 28 2.06 -16.29 -1.35
N HIS A 29 1.72 -17.57 -1.51
CA HIS A 29 2.65 -18.69 -1.35
C HIS A 29 3.02 -19.36 -2.67
N ARG A 30 2.43 -18.92 -3.80
CA ARG A 30 2.64 -19.52 -5.13
C ARG A 30 4.10 -19.52 -5.62
N TYR A 31 4.91 -18.57 -5.17
CA TYR A 31 6.28 -18.39 -5.66
C TYR A 31 7.35 -19.11 -4.84
N ARG A 32 6.99 -19.74 -3.72
CA ARG A 32 7.95 -20.40 -2.83
C ARG A 32 7.63 -21.88 -2.72
N LEU A 33 8.69 -22.68 -2.68
CA LEU A 33 8.59 -24.13 -2.48
C LEU A 33 8.53 -24.46 -1.00
N ARG A 34 8.09 -25.66 -0.66
CA ARG A 34 8.24 -26.21 0.68
C ARG A 34 9.71 -26.53 0.92
N CYS A 35 10.14 -26.41 2.16
CA CYS A 35 11.46 -26.90 2.57
C CYS A 35 11.61 -28.39 2.20
N SER A 36 12.74 -28.77 1.63
CA SER A 36 13.04 -30.15 1.24
C SER A 36 13.29 -31.10 2.41
N MET A 37 13.39 -30.58 3.63
CA MET A 37 13.48 -31.41 4.83
C MET A 37 12.15 -32.10 5.06
N LEU A 38 12.25 -33.40 5.36
CA LEU A 38 11.11 -34.27 5.57
C LEU A 38 10.16 -33.68 6.63
N HIS A 39 8.87 -33.64 6.29
CA HIS A 39 7.79 -33.10 7.14
C HIS A 39 7.98 -31.63 7.58
N CYS A 40 8.83 -30.85 6.93
CA CYS A 40 8.97 -29.43 7.27
C CYS A 40 7.85 -28.60 6.61
N PRO A 41 7.00 -27.92 7.39
CA PRO A 41 5.94 -27.08 6.84
C PRO A 41 6.44 -25.71 6.37
N ASN A 42 7.71 -25.36 6.64
CA ASN A 42 8.23 -24.03 6.33
C ASN A 42 8.49 -23.86 4.83
N GLN A 43 8.37 -22.62 4.36
CA GLN A 43 8.79 -22.25 3.00
C GLN A 43 10.31 -22.26 2.87
N ALA A 44 10.77 -22.70 1.71
CA ALA A 44 12.16 -22.62 1.32
C ALA A 44 12.59 -21.16 1.19
N TYR A 45 13.71 -20.82 1.84
CA TYR A 45 14.36 -19.53 1.71
C TYR A 45 15.35 -19.53 0.54
N ALA A 46 16.26 -20.50 0.51
CA ALA A 46 17.23 -20.72 -0.56
C ALA A 46 17.67 -22.20 -0.55
N ARG A 47 18.18 -22.70 -1.69
CA ARG A 47 18.64 -24.09 -1.84
C ARG A 47 17.60 -25.13 -1.42
N ASN A 48 16.32 -24.83 -1.68
CA ASN A 48 15.17 -25.64 -1.25
C ASN A 48 15.03 -25.83 0.27
N LEU A 49 15.78 -25.10 1.10
CA LEU A 49 15.77 -25.23 2.55
C LEU A 49 15.22 -23.97 3.23
N CYS A 50 14.50 -24.13 4.33
CA CYS A 50 14.06 -23.01 5.16
C CYS A 50 15.21 -22.47 6.01
N VAL A 51 14.99 -21.37 6.71
CA VAL A 51 16.03 -20.72 7.54
C VAL A 51 16.58 -21.64 8.64
N GLN A 52 15.72 -22.47 9.25
CA GLN A 52 16.14 -23.43 10.28
C GLN A 52 16.93 -24.61 9.72
N HIS A 53 16.59 -25.03 8.49
CA HIS A 53 17.22 -26.16 7.82
C HIS A 53 18.39 -25.76 6.90
N GLY A 54 19.04 -24.63 7.16
CA GLY A 54 20.26 -24.24 6.43
C GLY A 54 20.03 -23.45 5.13
N GLY A 55 18.81 -22.99 4.86
CA GLY A 55 18.53 -22.05 3.78
C GLY A 55 19.28 -20.74 3.95
N LYS A 56 19.59 -20.34 5.19
CA LYS A 56 20.37 -19.15 5.50
C LYS A 56 21.72 -19.54 6.15
N PRO A 57 22.87 -19.01 5.68
CA PRO A 57 24.16 -19.33 6.26
C PRO A 57 24.26 -18.88 7.72
N LYS A 58 25.04 -19.62 8.51
CA LYS A 58 25.38 -19.26 9.89
C LYS A 58 26.49 -18.22 9.92
N CYS A 59 26.60 -17.55 11.07
CA CYS A 59 27.69 -16.64 11.34
C CYS A 59 29.04 -17.40 11.30
N ARG A 60 30.05 -16.83 10.64
CA ARG A 60 31.40 -17.40 10.53
C ARG A 60 32.20 -17.39 11.84
N VAL A 61 31.71 -16.69 12.86
CA VAL A 61 32.34 -16.65 14.17
C VAL A 61 32.09 -17.97 14.88
N ASP A 62 33.16 -18.63 15.32
CA ASP A 62 33.11 -19.91 15.99
C ASP A 62 32.21 -19.84 17.23
N GLY A 63 31.35 -20.85 17.39
CA GLY A 63 30.35 -20.91 18.46
C GLY A 63 29.13 -19.99 18.28
N CYS A 64 28.99 -19.27 17.16
CA CYS A 64 27.82 -18.41 16.92
C CYS A 64 26.73 -19.11 16.10
N GLU A 65 25.60 -19.42 16.74
CA GLU A 65 24.45 -20.08 16.07
C GLU A 65 23.54 -19.11 15.29
N SER A 66 23.83 -17.81 15.37
CA SER A 66 23.04 -16.79 14.69
C SER A 66 23.22 -16.85 13.17
N ASN A 67 22.18 -16.49 12.44
CA ASN A 67 22.25 -16.43 10.99
C ASN A 67 23.05 -15.22 10.50
N ALA A 68 23.88 -15.43 9.49
CA ALA A 68 24.62 -14.37 8.84
C ALA A 68 23.69 -13.42 8.07
N ARG A 69 24.09 -12.15 7.96
CA ARG A 69 23.42 -11.12 7.18
C ARG A 69 24.25 -10.71 5.97
N ARG A 70 25.39 -10.06 6.21
CA ARG A 70 26.36 -9.65 5.19
C ARG A 70 27.73 -10.15 5.57
N TYR A 71 28.56 -10.44 4.57
CA TYR A 71 29.95 -10.88 4.75
C TYR A 71 30.12 -12.11 5.67
N GLY A 72 29.12 -12.99 5.72
CA GLY A 72 29.14 -14.18 6.58
C GLY A 72 28.99 -13.90 8.08
N LEU A 73 28.63 -12.68 8.50
CA LEU A 73 28.54 -12.30 9.92
C LEU A 73 27.10 -11.97 10.33
N CYS A 74 26.74 -12.30 11.58
CA CYS A 74 25.47 -11.89 12.18
C CYS A 74 25.52 -10.41 12.61
N CYS A 75 24.38 -9.83 13.00
CA CYS A 75 24.32 -8.42 13.43
C CYS A 75 25.19 -8.08 14.65
N LYS A 76 25.53 -9.07 15.49
CA LYS A 76 26.42 -8.87 16.65
C LYS A 76 27.89 -8.84 16.23
N HIS A 77 28.25 -9.60 15.19
CA HIS A 77 29.63 -9.78 14.76
C HIS A 77 30.01 -8.94 13.54
N SER A 78 29.04 -8.37 12.82
CA SER A 78 29.32 -7.40 11.77
C SER A 78 29.69 -6.04 12.38
N GLN A 79 30.91 -5.59 12.09
CA GLN A 79 31.43 -4.30 12.56
C GLN A 79 30.66 -3.11 11.97
N GLU A 80 30.15 -3.24 10.74
CA GLU A 80 29.42 -2.18 10.03
C GLU A 80 28.15 -1.71 10.76
N HIS A 81 27.55 -2.56 11.60
CA HIS A 81 26.30 -2.21 12.29
C HIS A 81 26.47 -1.51 13.64
N ARG A 82 27.70 -1.34 14.14
CA ARG A 82 27.94 -0.83 15.49
C ARG A 82 28.09 0.69 15.60
N VAL A 83 28.29 1.41 14.50
CA VAL A 83 28.39 2.88 14.56
C VAL A 83 27.02 3.51 14.31
N ARG A 84 26.14 3.46 15.31
CA ARG A 84 24.99 4.37 15.34
C ARG A 84 25.55 5.79 15.51
N LYS A 85 25.38 6.63 14.49
CA LYS A 85 25.80 8.03 14.58
C LYS A 85 24.96 8.73 15.64
N GLN A 86 25.57 9.58 16.46
CA GLN A 86 24.84 10.47 17.37
C GLN A 86 24.14 11.58 16.57
N CYS A 87 23.13 12.18 17.18
CA CYS A 87 22.48 13.37 16.65
C CYS A 87 23.51 14.51 16.54
N LYS A 88 23.52 15.19 15.39
CA LYS A 88 24.39 16.34 15.12
C LYS A 88 23.95 17.63 15.82
N HIS A 89 22.83 17.60 16.55
CA HIS A 89 22.35 18.75 17.30
C HIS A 89 23.16 18.89 18.58
N ASP A 90 23.57 20.11 18.92
CA ASP A 90 24.32 20.41 20.14
C ASP A 90 23.58 19.87 21.37
N ASP A 91 24.34 19.32 22.33
CA ASP A 91 23.85 18.73 23.58
C ASP A 91 22.79 17.62 23.41
N CYS A 92 22.84 16.85 22.32
CA CYS A 92 21.92 15.74 22.09
C CYS A 92 22.62 14.36 22.05
N ASP A 93 22.52 13.60 23.15
CA ASP A 93 23.02 12.22 23.24
C ASP A 93 22.16 11.18 22.52
N SER A 94 21.07 11.60 21.87
CA SER A 94 20.19 10.68 21.15
C SER A 94 20.84 10.19 19.86
N PHE A 95 20.55 8.95 19.46
CA PHE A 95 21.03 8.41 18.19
C PHE A 95 20.32 9.05 16.99
N ALA A 96 21.08 9.31 15.93
CA ALA A 96 20.56 9.76 14.67
C ALA A 96 19.74 8.65 13.99
N HIS A 97 18.55 9.01 13.54
CA HIS A 97 17.68 8.12 12.78
C HIS A 97 17.87 8.32 11.27
N ALA A 98 17.88 9.58 10.82
CA ALA A 98 18.14 9.95 9.43
C ALA A 98 18.82 11.31 9.36
N ARG A 99 19.53 11.59 8.26
CA ARG A 99 20.18 12.90 7.99
C ARG A 99 21.16 13.38 9.09
N GLY A 100 21.61 12.48 9.96
CA GLY A 100 22.45 12.83 11.10
C GLY A 100 21.71 13.39 12.31
N PHE A 101 20.38 13.38 12.34
CA PHE A 101 19.58 13.89 13.45
C PHE A 101 18.72 12.79 14.08
N CYS A 102 18.40 12.92 15.37
CA CYS A 102 17.42 12.07 16.04
C CYS A 102 16.00 12.43 15.62
N ALA A 103 14.99 11.65 16.01
CA ALA A 103 13.59 11.95 15.68
C ALA A 103 13.20 13.39 16.07
N LYS A 104 13.60 13.85 17.26
CA LYS A 104 13.29 15.19 17.78
C LYS A 104 13.94 16.32 16.98
N HIS A 105 15.15 16.11 16.46
CA HIS A 105 15.94 17.13 15.79
C HIS A 105 15.95 17.01 14.26
N GLY A 106 14.94 16.38 13.65
CA GLY A 106 14.78 16.32 12.19
C GLY A 106 15.21 15.02 11.52
N GLY A 107 15.47 13.97 12.29
CA GLY A 107 15.72 12.61 11.81
C GLY A 107 14.47 11.82 11.44
N GLY A 108 13.28 12.40 11.66
CA GLY A 108 12.00 11.90 11.22
C GLY A 108 11.28 12.91 10.33
N GLN A 109 10.42 12.44 9.44
CA GLN A 109 9.50 13.30 8.71
C GLN A 109 8.33 13.68 9.62
N THR A 110 7.91 14.94 9.61
CA THR A 110 6.66 15.37 10.24
C THR A 110 5.49 15.07 9.31
N CYS A 111 4.29 15.00 9.88
CA CYS A 111 3.07 14.84 9.11
C CYS A 111 2.89 16.04 8.16
N LYS A 112 2.59 15.77 6.89
CA LYS A 112 2.30 16.76 5.84
C LYS A 112 0.95 17.48 6.03
N TRP A 113 0.07 16.95 6.87
CA TRP A 113 -1.22 17.57 7.17
C TRP A 113 -1.02 18.92 7.85
N GLN A 114 -1.75 19.94 7.40
CA GLN A 114 -1.58 21.30 7.89
C GLN A 114 -1.78 21.39 9.41
N GLY A 115 -0.85 22.04 10.09
CA GLY A 115 -0.86 22.18 11.56
C GLY A 115 -0.51 20.91 12.35
N CYS A 116 -0.22 19.78 11.71
CA CYS A 116 0.12 18.55 12.42
C CYS A 116 1.63 18.46 12.73
N ARG A 117 1.97 18.49 14.02
CA ARG A 117 3.36 18.30 14.50
C ARG A 117 3.72 16.84 14.80
N LYS A 118 2.81 15.88 14.56
CA LYS A 118 3.06 14.46 14.78
C LYS A 118 4.04 13.93 13.74
N TYR A 119 4.80 12.89 14.08
CA TYR A 119 5.67 12.19 13.13
C TYR A 119 4.87 11.44 12.07
N ALA A 120 5.34 11.52 10.84
CA ALA A 120 4.85 10.69 9.75
C ALA A 120 5.29 9.24 9.95
N ARG A 121 4.35 8.31 9.80
CA ARG A 121 4.60 6.86 9.79
C ARG A 121 4.43 6.25 8.41
N HIS A 122 3.51 6.80 7.61
CA HIS A 122 3.12 6.26 6.31
C HIS A 122 3.00 7.41 5.31
N GLU A 123 3.75 7.34 4.20
CA GLU A 123 3.66 8.26 3.03
C GLU A 123 3.73 9.78 3.33
N GLY A 124 4.29 10.15 4.49
CA GLY A 124 4.36 11.54 4.94
C GLY A 124 3.20 11.97 5.85
N PHE A 125 2.32 11.06 6.26
CA PHE A 125 1.26 11.31 7.22
C PHE A 125 1.47 10.54 8.53
N CYS A 126 1.03 11.11 9.66
CA CYS A 126 0.94 10.37 10.92
C CYS A 126 -0.17 9.32 10.83
N GLN A 127 -0.20 8.32 11.72
CA GLN A 127 -1.20 7.24 11.66
C GLN A 127 -2.62 7.76 11.46
N THR A 128 -3.07 8.70 12.31
CA THR A 128 -4.42 9.26 12.26
C THR A 128 -4.74 9.94 10.93
N HIS A 129 -3.80 10.70 10.36
CA HIS A 129 -4.01 11.37 9.09
C HIS A 129 -3.78 10.46 7.90
N PHE A 130 -2.97 9.41 8.04
CA PHE A 130 -2.85 8.37 7.03
C PHE A 130 -4.14 7.59 6.95
N ASP A 131 -4.72 7.13 8.06
CA ASP A 131 -5.99 6.41 8.06
C ASP A 131 -7.11 7.28 7.45
N ALA A 132 -7.17 8.57 7.79
CA ALA A 132 -8.13 9.50 7.20
C ALA A 132 -7.90 9.76 5.69
N TRP A 133 -6.65 9.63 5.20
CA TRP A 133 -6.27 9.83 3.82
C TRP A 133 -6.39 8.55 2.96
N SER A 134 -5.99 7.41 3.51
CA SER A 134 -5.84 6.12 2.83
C SER A 134 -7.13 5.32 2.82
N THR A 135 -8.06 5.63 3.71
CA THR A 135 -9.41 5.11 3.58
C THR A 135 -10.01 5.86 2.39
N PRO A 136 -10.32 5.20 1.26
CA PRO A 136 -11.19 5.84 0.29
C PRO A 136 -12.42 6.24 1.09
N MET A 137 -12.75 7.55 1.12
CA MET A 137 -14.01 7.99 1.70
C MET A 137 -15.04 7.03 1.13
N ALA A 138 -15.63 6.19 1.98
CA ALA A 138 -16.69 5.31 1.53
C ALA A 138 -17.62 6.23 0.80
N GLU A 139 -17.75 6.06 -0.52
CA GLU A 139 -18.73 6.78 -1.31
C GLU A 139 -19.99 6.65 -0.48
N LYS A 140 -20.44 7.76 0.10
CA LYS A 140 -21.76 7.81 0.71
C LYS A 140 -22.63 7.41 -0.46
N GLN A 141 -23.11 6.17 -0.45
CA GLN A 141 -24.04 5.70 -1.45
C GLN A 141 -25.15 6.72 -1.42
N VAL A 142 -25.25 7.54 -2.47
CA VAL A 142 -26.40 8.40 -2.68
C VAL A 142 -27.52 7.39 -2.87
N THR A 143 -28.25 7.09 -1.80
CA THR A 143 -29.43 6.25 -1.88
C THR A 143 -30.34 6.92 -2.90
N PRO A 144 -30.79 6.22 -3.95
CA PRO A 144 -31.77 6.79 -4.85
C PRO A 144 -32.92 7.34 -4.00
N LEU A 145 -33.26 8.62 -4.18
CA LEU A 145 -34.44 9.24 -3.58
C LEU A 145 -35.62 8.27 -3.75
N SER A 146 -36.36 8.04 -2.66
CA SER A 146 -37.47 7.09 -2.70
C SER A 146 -38.48 7.52 -3.76
N ARG A 147 -39.36 6.61 -4.15
CA ARG A 147 -40.41 6.94 -5.13
C ARG A 147 -41.27 8.10 -4.60
N GLU A 148 -41.56 8.09 -3.29
CA GLU A 148 -42.29 9.18 -2.63
C GLU A 148 -41.54 10.52 -2.71
N ASP A 149 -40.22 10.51 -2.49
CA ASP A 149 -39.40 11.73 -2.55
C ASP A 149 -39.35 12.34 -3.96
N LYS A 150 -39.36 11.48 -5.00
CA LYS A 150 -39.42 11.93 -6.41
C LYS A 150 -40.79 12.48 -6.78
N ASP A 151 -41.85 11.89 -6.25
CA ASP A 151 -43.23 12.33 -6.51
C ASP A 151 -43.50 13.70 -5.87
N MET A 152 -42.98 13.94 -4.66
CA MET A 152 -43.00 15.24 -3.98
C MET A 152 -42.28 16.33 -4.79
N LEU A 153 -41.07 16.03 -5.30
CA LEU A 153 -40.30 16.98 -6.10
C LEU A 153 -41.00 17.30 -7.44
N THR A 154 -41.63 16.28 -8.05
CA THR A 154 -42.37 16.45 -9.31
C THR A 154 -43.64 17.28 -9.11
N MET A 155 -44.35 17.10 -8.00
CA MET A 155 -45.52 17.93 -7.67
C MET A 155 -45.16 19.40 -7.42
N LEU A 156 -44.01 19.68 -6.80
CA LEU A 156 -43.56 21.07 -6.61
C LEU A 156 -43.17 21.75 -7.93
N LEU A 157 -42.64 21.01 -8.90
CA LEU A 157 -42.16 21.57 -10.17
C LEU A 157 -43.28 21.83 -11.19
N LEU A 158 -44.43 21.15 -11.08
CA LEU A 158 -45.54 21.29 -12.02
C LEU A 158 -46.56 22.38 -11.64
N GLN A 159 -46.30 23.17 -10.60
CA GLN A 159 -47.17 24.27 -10.16
C GLN A 159 -46.63 25.67 -10.52
N GLY A 160 -45.73 25.77 -11.51
CA GLY A 160 -45.09 27.03 -11.89
C GLY A 160 -44.84 27.16 -13.37
N GLU A 161 -45.90 27.18 -14.19
CA GLU A 161 -45.88 27.74 -15.54
C GLU A 161 -47.07 28.69 -15.69
N ASP A 162 -46.93 29.91 -15.16
CA ASP A 162 -47.71 31.05 -15.61
C ASP A 162 -46.78 32.04 -16.32
N GLU A 163 -47.25 32.45 -17.49
CA GLU A 163 -46.60 33.17 -18.57
C GLU A 163 -45.86 34.48 -18.19
N SER A 164 -44.76 34.80 -18.88
CA SER A 164 -44.82 35.77 -20.00
C SER A 164 -43.48 36.46 -20.34
N HIS A 165 -43.37 36.75 -21.63
CA HIS A 165 -42.71 37.89 -22.30
C HIS A 165 -41.23 37.81 -22.70
N ASP A 166 -41.07 38.12 -24.00
CA ASP A 166 -39.92 38.15 -24.89
C ASP A 166 -38.77 39.08 -24.46
N ASP A 167 -37.54 38.73 -24.86
CA ASP A 167 -36.76 39.56 -25.81
C ASP A 167 -35.43 38.90 -26.23
N ASP A 168 -35.10 39.10 -27.50
CA ASP A 168 -33.98 38.62 -28.29
C ASP A 168 -32.57 38.88 -27.75
N ALA A 169 -31.67 37.90 -27.89
CA ALA A 169 -30.34 38.09 -28.50
C ALA A 169 -29.58 36.76 -28.67
N LYS A 170 -29.38 36.35 -29.93
CA LYS A 170 -28.45 35.28 -30.33
C LYS A 170 -27.12 35.89 -30.75
N PRO A 171 -25.98 35.23 -30.49
CA PRO A 171 -25.18 34.82 -31.64
C PRO A 171 -24.63 33.39 -31.55
N THR A 172 -24.54 32.81 -32.74
CA THR A 172 -24.22 31.44 -33.09
C THR A 172 -22.73 31.09 -32.97
N ARG A 173 -22.46 29.87 -32.51
CA ARG A 173 -21.25 29.07 -32.78
C ARG A 173 -20.78 29.20 -34.24
N ARG A 174 -19.48 29.42 -34.44
CA ARG A 174 -18.75 28.88 -35.60
C ARG A 174 -17.61 28.00 -35.08
N LYS A 175 -17.46 26.88 -35.77
CA LYS A 175 -16.49 25.81 -35.53
C LYS A 175 -15.20 26.07 -36.32
N ASP A 176 -14.20 25.27 -35.95
CA ASP A 176 -13.06 24.82 -36.76
C ASP A 176 -11.90 25.82 -36.91
N ASP A 177 -10.71 25.45 -36.40
CA ASP A 177 -9.61 25.01 -37.27
C ASP A 177 -8.29 24.78 -36.49
N THR A 178 -7.83 23.53 -36.56
CA THR A 178 -6.48 23.11 -36.97
C THR A 178 -5.28 23.95 -36.47
N VAL A 179 -4.58 23.46 -35.45
CA VAL A 179 -3.29 24.02 -35.00
C VAL A 179 -2.18 23.50 -35.92
N VAL A 180 -1.55 24.43 -36.64
CA VAL A 180 -0.39 24.19 -37.50
C VAL A 180 0.88 24.29 -36.65
N LEU A 181 1.78 23.31 -36.80
CA LEU A 181 3.12 23.28 -36.20
C LEU A 181 3.99 24.39 -36.81
N ALA A 182 4.65 25.18 -35.97
CA ALA A 182 5.67 26.14 -36.38
C ALA A 182 7.06 25.51 -36.22
N GLU A 183 7.78 25.41 -37.33
CA GLU A 183 9.20 25.06 -37.42
C GLU A 183 10.08 26.25 -37.00
N VAL A 184 11.20 25.91 -36.36
CA VAL A 184 12.28 26.80 -35.93
C VAL A 184 13.42 26.78 -36.95
N HIS A 185 13.78 27.95 -37.47
CA HIS A 185 15.06 28.28 -38.12
C HIS A 185 15.22 29.80 -37.98
N PHE A 186 16.34 30.41 -37.55
CA PHE A 186 17.74 30.01 -37.38
C PHE A 186 18.26 30.40 -35.99
#